data_AF-A3D1P7-F1
#
_entry.id   AF-A3D1P7-F1
#
_cell.length_a   1.000
_cell.length_b   1.000
_cell.length_c   1.000
_cell.angle_alpha   90.00
_cell.angle_beta   90.00
_cell.angle_gamma   90.00
#
_symmetry.space_group_name_H-M   'P 1'
#
loop_
_entity.id
_entity.type
_entity.pdbx_description
1 polymer ?
#
loop_
_entity_poly.entity_id
_entity_poly.type
_entity_poly.pdbx_seq_one_letter_code
_entity_poly.pdbx_strand_id
1 'polypeptide(L)'
;MTTILTQGEGISREILVGFLTYTLSHPRPINEVMSPRWKPLDESFQTEFNGMTTKPIKLDELVLTRSEMLTALQHHFTVRDRDFLLSFKQGQPDWSLFDEPSVAALPAVRWKLLNIQNLAKNKSKHQEQLIKLADVLETWVAGRIL
;
A
#
# COMPACT_ATOMS: atom_id res chain seq x y z
N MET A 1 21.23 8.32 11.07
CA MET A 1 20.55 7.45 12.05
C MET A 1 19.29 6.93 11.35
N THR A 2 19.50 6.12 10.33
CA THR A 2 18.45 5.69 9.38
C THR A 2 17.98 4.27 9.74
N THR A 3 18.29 3.82 10.96
CA THR A 3 18.45 2.41 11.28
C THR A 3 17.30 1.81 12.10
N ILE A 4 16.22 2.54 12.37
CA ILE A 4 15.15 2.03 13.26
C ILE A 4 14.32 0.94 12.56
N LEU A 5 14.13 1.01 11.24
CA LEU A 5 13.39 -0.02 10.49
C LEU A 5 14.28 -1.20 10.06
N THR A 6 15.59 -1.01 9.97
CA THR A 6 16.55 -2.01 9.46
C THR A 6 17.39 -2.69 10.54
N GLN A 7 17.34 -2.25 11.81
CA GLN A 7 18.00 -2.93 12.95
C GLN A 7 17.04 -3.73 13.85
N GLY A 8 15.72 -3.62 13.63
CA GLY A 8 14.75 -4.58 14.16
C GLY A 8 14.66 -5.83 13.27
N GLU A 9 13.76 -6.77 13.59
CA GLU A 9 13.47 -8.01 12.83
C GLU A 9 13.10 -7.81 11.34
N GLY A 10 13.09 -6.58 10.84
CA GLY A 10 12.69 -6.20 9.49
C GLY A 10 11.20 -5.86 9.41
N ILE A 11 10.70 -5.73 8.18
CA ILE A 11 9.26 -5.66 7.94
C ILE A 11 8.70 -7.05 8.16
N SER A 12 7.82 -7.25 9.15
CA SER A 12 7.18 -8.52 9.41
C SER A 12 5.86 -8.68 8.64
N ARG A 13 5.27 -9.88 8.69
CA ARG A 13 3.92 -10.12 8.15
C ARG A 13 2.88 -9.22 8.80
N GLU A 14 2.96 -8.99 10.10
CA GLU A 14 2.05 -8.11 10.85
C GLU A 14 2.15 -6.67 10.35
N ILE A 15 3.36 -6.20 10.02
CA ILE A 15 3.56 -4.87 9.42
C ILE A 15 2.91 -4.79 8.04
N LEU A 16 3.05 -5.84 7.21
CA LEU A 16 2.33 -5.90 5.93
C LEU A 16 0.80 -5.87 6.13
N VAL A 17 0.25 -6.63 7.08
CA VAL A 17 -1.19 -6.63 7.39
C VAL A 17 -1.64 -5.24 7.84
N GLY A 18 -0.83 -4.54 8.64
CA GLY A 18 -1.06 -3.14 9.01
C GLY A 18 -1.07 -2.21 7.79
N PHE A 19 -0.13 -2.36 6.87
CA PHE A 19 -0.08 -1.62 5.62
C PHE A 19 -1.30 -1.89 4.72
N LEU A 20 -1.74 -3.14 4.60
CA LEU A 20 -2.95 -3.50 3.86
C LEU A 20 -4.19 -2.91 4.53
N THR A 21 -4.29 -2.95 5.86
CA THR A 21 -5.38 -2.32 6.63
C THR A 21 -5.45 -0.81 6.39
N TYR A 22 -4.30 -0.13 6.38
CA TYR A 22 -4.21 1.28 5.98
C TYR A 22 -4.70 1.47 4.54
N THR A 23 -4.26 0.61 3.61
CA THR A 23 -4.66 0.65 2.20
C THR A 23 -6.18 0.51 2.03
N LEU A 24 -6.85 -0.34 2.83
CA LEU A 24 -8.31 -0.48 2.84
C LEU A 24 -9.04 0.73 3.45
N SER A 25 -8.37 1.50 4.29
CA SER A 25 -8.93 2.69 4.95
C SER A 25 -8.67 3.99 4.18
N HIS A 26 -7.68 3.99 3.27
CA HIS A 26 -7.21 5.19 2.60
C HIS A 26 -8.18 5.69 1.52
N PRO A 27 -8.39 7.01 1.33
CA PRO A 27 -9.28 7.55 0.30
C PRO A 27 -8.81 7.31 -1.14
N ARG A 28 -7.50 7.13 -1.36
CA ARG A 28 -6.96 6.88 -2.71
C ARG A 28 -7.32 5.47 -3.24
N PRO A 29 -7.40 5.30 -4.57
CA PRO A 29 -7.52 3.98 -5.19
C PRO A 29 -6.44 3.02 -4.70
N ILE A 30 -6.79 1.75 -4.49
CA ILE A 30 -5.87 0.74 -3.95
C ILE A 30 -4.62 0.61 -4.82
N ASN A 31 -4.78 0.58 -6.14
CA ASN A 31 -3.69 0.51 -7.10
C ASN A 31 -2.71 1.70 -6.98
N GLU A 32 -3.17 2.88 -6.58
CA GLU A 32 -2.30 4.05 -6.39
C GLU A 32 -1.54 4.04 -5.07
N VAL A 33 -2.07 3.38 -4.04
CA VAL A 33 -1.38 3.19 -2.75
C VAL A 33 -0.33 2.08 -2.88
N MET A 34 -0.68 1.00 -3.60
CA MET A 34 0.20 -0.12 -3.89
C MET A 34 1.28 0.22 -4.94
N SER A 35 1.03 1.20 -5.80
CA SER A 35 1.98 1.72 -6.81
C SER A 35 2.13 3.23 -6.69
N PRO A 36 2.77 3.74 -5.62
CA PRO A 36 2.91 5.17 -5.42
C PRO A 36 3.76 5.79 -6.52
N ARG A 37 3.27 6.86 -7.13
CA ARG A 37 4.12 7.75 -7.93
C ARG A 37 5.00 8.54 -6.97
N TRP A 38 6.27 8.17 -6.88
CA TRP A 38 7.25 8.90 -6.08
C TRP A 38 7.40 10.31 -6.64
N LYS A 39 7.03 11.31 -5.84
CA LYS A 39 7.40 12.69 -6.15
C LYS A 39 8.90 12.86 -5.90
N PRO A 40 9.62 13.62 -6.74
CA PRO A 40 10.97 14.06 -6.44
C PRO A 40 10.98 14.68 -5.04
N LEU A 41 11.85 14.19 -4.16
CA LEU A 41 11.94 14.69 -2.77
C LEU A 41 12.60 16.08 -2.70
N ASP A 42 13.18 16.51 -3.81
CA ASP A 42 14.16 17.57 -4.00
C ASP A 42 13.67 18.91 -3.44
N GLU A 43 12.42 19.27 -3.74
CA GLU A 43 11.82 20.54 -3.32
C GLU A 43 11.33 20.51 -1.87
N SER A 44 10.69 19.41 -1.44
CA SER A 44 10.15 19.27 -0.07
C SER A 44 11.23 19.08 1.01
N PHE A 45 12.34 18.44 0.66
CA PHE A 45 13.42 18.17 1.60
C PHE A 45 14.21 19.45 1.94
N GLN A 46 14.43 20.31 0.94
CA GLN A 46 15.10 21.60 1.10
C GLN A 46 14.28 22.59 1.95
N THR A 47 12.94 22.56 1.83
CA THR A 47 12.05 23.52 2.52
C THR A 47 11.57 23.07 3.89
N GLU A 48 11.34 21.76 4.12
CA GLU A 48 10.70 21.27 5.34
C GLU A 48 11.56 20.33 6.20
N PHE A 49 12.76 19.93 5.78
CA PHE A 49 13.61 18.99 6.56
C PHE A 49 15.02 19.51 6.86
N ASN A 50 15.53 20.46 6.07
CA ASN A 50 16.84 21.05 6.28
C ASN A 50 16.82 21.91 7.57
N GLY A 51 17.53 21.49 8.61
CA GLY A 51 17.65 22.19 9.89
C GLY A 51 16.77 21.68 11.04
N MET A 52 15.84 20.73 10.81
CA MET A 52 14.98 20.16 11.87
C MET A 52 15.40 18.76 12.34
N THR A 53 16.40 18.14 11.71
CA THR A 53 16.86 16.79 12.04
C THR A 53 18.22 16.84 12.75
N THR A 54 18.36 16.09 13.85
CA THR A 54 19.58 16.03 14.68
C THR A 54 20.77 15.36 14.01
N LYS A 55 20.56 14.68 12.86
CA LYS A 55 21.62 14.16 11.99
C LYS A 55 21.25 14.45 10.53
N PRO A 56 22.20 14.92 9.70
CA PRO A 56 21.95 15.12 8.28
C PRO A 56 21.60 13.78 7.63
N ILE A 57 20.36 13.65 7.17
CA ILE A 57 19.92 12.54 6.32
C ILE A 57 20.15 12.97 4.88
N LYS A 58 20.84 12.16 4.07
CA LYS A 58 21.01 12.50 2.65
C LYS A 58 19.73 12.16 1.89
N LEU A 59 19.38 12.98 0.90
CA LEU A 59 18.23 12.78 0.02
C LEU A 59 18.23 11.37 -0.60
N ASP A 60 19.41 10.91 -1.03
CA ASP A 60 19.61 9.59 -1.63
C ASP A 60 19.31 8.45 -0.65
N GLU A 61 19.60 8.63 0.65
CA GLU A 61 19.26 7.64 1.68
C GLU A 61 17.74 7.52 1.85
N LEU A 62 16.99 8.62 1.73
CA LEU A 62 15.52 8.61 1.79
C LEU A 62 14.89 7.95 0.56
N VAL A 63 15.48 8.14 -0.62
CA VAL A 63 15.02 7.47 -1.84
C VAL A 63 15.26 5.97 -1.74
N LEU A 64 16.47 5.54 -1.35
CA LEU A 64 16.82 4.12 -1.19
C LEU A 64 15.96 3.43 -0.13
N THR A 65 15.72 4.10 1.00
CA THR A 65 14.88 3.54 2.08
C THR A 65 13.45 3.24 1.60
N ARG A 66 12.89 4.05 0.68
CA ARG A 66 11.54 3.82 0.14
C ARG A 66 11.47 2.56 -0.72
N SER A 67 12.45 2.35 -1.59
CA SER A 67 12.52 1.15 -2.42
C SER A 67 12.78 -0.11 -1.59
N GLU A 68 13.62 -0.02 -0.56
CA GLU A 68 13.89 -1.13 0.35
C GLU A 68 12.65 -1.51 1.17
N MET A 69 11.91 -0.51 1.67
CA MET A 69 10.65 -0.72 2.38
C MET A 69 9.62 -1.41 1.48
N LEU A 70 9.46 -0.95 0.24
CA LEU A 70 8.52 -1.56 -0.71
C LEU A 70 8.91 -3.01 -1.01
N THR A 71 10.20 -3.28 -1.24
CA THR A 71 10.71 -4.63 -1.49
C THR A 71 10.46 -5.55 -0.30
N ALA A 72 10.69 -5.06 0.92
CA ALA A 72 10.45 -5.83 2.13
C ALA A 72 8.95 -6.09 2.38
N LEU A 73 8.05 -5.15 2.04
CA LEU A 73 6.61 -5.40 2.04
C LEU A 73 6.22 -6.46 1.00
N GLN A 74 6.74 -6.36 -0.22
CA GLN A 74 6.49 -7.32 -1.30
C GLN A 74 6.97 -8.73 -0.94
N HIS A 75 8.05 -8.87 -0.18
CA HIS A 75 8.55 -10.16 0.28
C HIS A 75 7.52 -10.94 1.14
N HIS A 76 6.70 -10.23 1.91
CA HIS A 76 5.63 -10.83 2.71
C HIS A 76 4.29 -10.93 1.98
N PHE A 77 4.18 -10.36 0.78
CA PHE A 77 2.94 -10.30 0.01
C PHE A 77 2.73 -11.60 -0.76
N THR A 78 1.54 -12.16 -0.66
CA THR A 78 1.22 -13.49 -1.19
C THR A 78 0.09 -13.44 -2.21
N VAL A 79 -0.10 -14.55 -2.92
CA VAL A 79 -1.25 -14.77 -3.80
C VAL A 79 -2.58 -14.62 -3.03
N ARG A 80 -2.62 -15.05 -1.75
CA ARG A 80 -3.79 -14.89 -0.88
C ARG A 80 -4.15 -13.41 -0.66
N ASP A 81 -3.16 -12.54 -0.50
CA ASP A 81 -3.36 -11.09 -0.35
C ASP A 81 -3.87 -10.44 -1.63
N ARG A 82 -3.31 -10.85 -2.78
CA ARG A 82 -3.80 -10.42 -4.09
C ARG A 82 -5.29 -10.75 -4.22
N ASP A 83 -5.65 -12.01 -3.97
CA ASP A 83 -7.02 -12.48 -4.14
C ASP A 83 -7.99 -11.76 -3.19
N PHE A 84 -7.56 -11.51 -1.95
CA PHE A 84 -8.30 -10.66 -1.03
C PHE A 84 -8.51 -9.24 -1.58
N LEU A 85 -7.46 -8.53 -2.01
CA LEU A 85 -7.58 -7.16 -2.52
C LEU A 85 -8.44 -7.07 -3.78
N LEU A 86 -8.39 -8.08 -4.66
CA LEU A 86 -9.27 -8.17 -5.82
C LEU A 86 -10.74 -8.36 -5.42
N SER A 87 -11.03 -9.28 -4.50
CA SER A 87 -12.40 -9.47 -3.98
C SER A 87 -12.95 -8.20 -3.30
N PHE A 88 -12.10 -7.49 -2.56
CA PHE A 88 -12.45 -6.20 -1.96
C PHE A 88 -12.77 -5.15 -3.04
N LYS A 89 -11.95 -5.06 -4.10
CA LYS A 89 -12.17 -4.13 -5.22
C LYS A 89 -13.37 -4.50 -6.09
N GLN A 90 -13.77 -5.78 -6.12
CA GLN A 90 -15.04 -6.23 -6.71
C GLN A 90 -16.26 -5.79 -5.88
N GLY A 91 -16.06 -5.37 -4.63
CA GLY A 91 -17.12 -4.95 -3.72
C GLY A 91 -17.73 -6.08 -2.89
N GLN A 92 -17.16 -7.28 -2.97
CA GLN A 92 -17.54 -8.47 -2.21
C GLN A 92 -16.29 -9.11 -1.60
N PRO A 93 -15.70 -8.48 -0.56
CA PRO A 93 -14.48 -8.98 0.05
C PRO A 93 -14.66 -10.35 0.66
N ASP A 94 -13.76 -11.28 0.33
CA ASP A 94 -13.63 -12.56 1.01
C ASP A 94 -12.70 -12.39 2.21
N TRP A 95 -13.30 -12.08 3.37
CA TRP A 95 -12.55 -11.86 4.60
C TRP A 95 -11.82 -13.10 5.13
N SER A 96 -12.13 -14.31 4.64
CA SER A 96 -11.36 -15.51 5.02
C SER A 96 -9.92 -15.46 4.46
N LEU A 97 -9.69 -14.65 3.43
CA LEU A 97 -8.38 -14.44 2.83
C LEU A 97 -7.54 -13.38 3.55
N PHE A 98 -8.10 -12.64 4.50
CA PHE A 98 -7.37 -11.60 5.24
C PHE A 98 -7.02 -12.06 6.64
N ASP A 99 -5.81 -11.76 7.10
CA ASP A 99 -5.33 -12.22 8.41
C ASP A 99 -6.06 -11.56 9.59
N GLU A 100 -6.64 -10.36 9.39
CA GLU A 100 -7.37 -9.64 10.42
C GLU A 100 -8.80 -9.27 9.98
N PRO A 101 -9.75 -10.24 9.99
CA PRO A 101 -11.13 -9.99 9.57
C PRO A 101 -11.86 -8.89 10.36
N SER A 102 -11.43 -8.59 11.59
CA SER A 102 -12.07 -7.54 12.41
C SER A 102 -11.96 -6.14 11.78
N VAL A 103 -11.00 -5.94 10.87
CA VAL A 103 -10.84 -4.71 10.07
C VAL A 103 -12.10 -4.35 9.28
N ALA A 104 -12.97 -5.32 8.97
CA ALA A 104 -14.28 -5.08 8.35
C ALA A 104 -15.21 -4.17 9.19
N ALA A 105 -14.97 -4.06 10.50
CA ALA A 105 -15.74 -3.19 11.39
C ALA A 105 -15.31 -1.71 11.34
N LEU A 106 -14.12 -1.42 10.80
CA LEU A 106 -13.58 -0.06 10.80
C LEU A 106 -14.42 0.88 9.91
N PRO A 107 -14.81 2.07 10.40
CA PRO A 107 -15.64 3.01 9.64
C PRO A 107 -15.05 3.40 8.28
N ALA A 108 -13.74 3.64 8.22
CA ALA A 108 -13.05 4.01 6.99
C ALA A 108 -13.07 2.88 5.94
N VAL A 109 -12.92 1.63 6.39
CA VAL A 109 -12.97 0.44 5.51
C VAL A 109 -14.37 0.25 4.96
N ARG A 110 -15.40 0.35 5.82
CA ARG A 110 -16.82 0.29 5.41
C ARG A 110 -17.15 1.39 4.40
N TRP A 111 -16.66 2.60 4.65
CA TRP A 111 -16.85 3.73 3.74
C TRP A 111 -16.20 3.49 2.38
N LYS A 112 -14.96 2.99 2.35
CA LYS A 112 -14.28 2.65 1.09
C LYS A 112 -15.01 1.55 0.33
N LEU A 113 -15.47 0.51 1.02
CA LEU A 113 -16.24 -0.58 0.42
C LEU A 113 -17.56 -0.08 -0.19
N LEU A 114 -18.29 0.79 0.52
CA LEU A 114 -19.50 1.41 -0.01
C LEU A 114 -19.22 2.21 -1.29
N ASN A 115 -18.12 2.96 -1.33
CA ASN A 115 -17.73 3.71 -2.53
C ASN A 115 -17.39 2.78 -3.70
N ILE A 116 -16.73 1.65 -3.45
CA ILE A 116 -16.45 0.63 -4.47
C ILE A 116 -17.74 0.01 -5.00
N GLN A 117 -18.68 -0.34 -4.12
CA GLN A 117 -19.98 -0.90 -4.51
C GLN A 117 -20.82 0.11 -5.31
N ASN A 118 -20.75 1.39 -4.97
CA ASN A 118 -21.36 2.44 -5.77
C ASN A 118 -20.68 2.62 -7.13
N LEU A 119 -19.35 2.54 -7.18
CA LEU A 119 -18.60 2.58 -8.44
C LEU A 119 -18.97 1.41 -9.36
N ALA A 120 -19.24 0.22 -8.82
CA ALA A 120 -19.63 -0.96 -9.59
C ALA A 120 -20.92 -0.77 -10.42
N LYS A 121 -21.75 0.23 -10.09
CA LYS A 121 -22.89 0.65 -10.90
C LYS A 121 -22.45 1.21 -12.27
N ASN A 122 -21.26 1.79 -12.35
CA ASN A 122 -20.59 2.14 -13.60
C ASN A 122 -19.62 1.02 -14.00
N LYS A 123 -20.14 0.00 -14.69
CA LYS A 123 -19.40 -1.22 -15.06
C LYS A 123 -18.08 -0.93 -15.79
N SER A 124 -18.09 0.00 -16.76
CA SER A 124 -16.89 0.31 -17.56
C SER A 124 -15.76 0.88 -16.68
N LYS A 125 -16.08 1.91 -15.89
CA LYS A 125 -15.08 2.53 -14.99
C LYS A 125 -14.64 1.58 -13.87
N HIS A 126 -15.55 0.76 -13.36
CA HIS A 126 -15.23 -0.25 -12.35
C HIS A 126 -14.25 -1.29 -12.91
N GLN A 127 -14.53 -1.83 -14.10
CA GLN A 127 -13.67 -2.79 -14.79
C GLN A 127 -12.28 -2.22 -15.07
N GLU A 128 -12.20 -0.97 -15.56
CA GLU A 128 -10.92 -0.28 -15.81
C GLU A 128 -10.06 -0.20 -14.54
N GLN A 129 -10.68 0.17 -13.41
CA GLN A 129 -9.99 0.27 -12.13
C GLN A 129 -9.59 -1.09 -11.55
N LEU A 130 -10.33 -2.15 -11.91
CA LEU A 130 -10.05 -3.51 -11.47
C LEU A 130 -8.85 -4.08 -12.24
N ILE A 131 -8.78 -3.85 -13.55
CA ILE A 131 -7.62 -4.22 -14.39
C ILE A 131 -6.37 -3.50 -13.88
N LYS A 132 -6.43 -2.19 -13.67
CA LYS A 132 -5.31 -1.41 -13.11
C LYS A 132 -4.81 -1.94 -11.78
N LEU A 133 -5.71 -2.43 -10.93
CA LEU A 133 -5.31 -3.06 -9.67
C LEU A 133 -4.66 -4.42 -9.93
N ALA A 134 -5.26 -5.27 -10.76
CA ALA A 134 -4.72 -6.58 -11.09
C ALA A 134 -3.28 -6.47 -11.61
N ASP A 135 -3.01 -5.55 -12.54
CA ASP A 135 -1.67 -5.34 -13.09
C ASP A 135 -0.64 -5.00 -12.00
N VAL A 136 -1.00 -4.09 -11.09
CA VAL A 136 -0.15 -3.73 -9.94
C VAL A 136 0.05 -4.90 -8.99
N LEU A 137 -0.97 -5.71 -8.73
CA LEU A 137 -0.83 -6.83 -7.80
C LEU A 137 -0.01 -7.98 -8.40
N GLU A 138 -0.03 -8.19 -9.70
CA GLU A 138 0.83 -9.17 -10.37
C GLU A 138 2.31 -8.79 -10.26
N THR A 139 2.66 -7.50 -10.28
CA THR A 139 4.05 -7.09 -10.02
C THR A 139 4.46 -7.31 -8.57
N TRP A 140 3.55 -7.10 -7.62
CA TRP A 140 3.78 -7.39 -6.21
C TRP A 140 3.98 -8.88 -5.95
N VAL A 141 3.15 -9.75 -6.54
CA VAL A 141 3.31 -11.22 -6.44
C VAL A 141 4.64 -11.67 -7.06
N ALA A 142 5.05 -11.05 -8.16
CA ALA A 142 6.32 -11.36 -8.81
C ALA A 142 7.56 -10.78 -8.08
N GLY A 143 7.37 -10.00 -7.01
CA GLY A 143 8.46 -9.31 -6.29
C GLY A 143 9.20 -8.29 -7.17
N ARG A 144 8.51 -7.70 -8.16
CA ARG A 144 9.08 -6.70 -9.06
C ARG A 144 8.76 -5.30 -8.56
N ILE A 145 9.76 -4.43 -8.58
CA ILE A 145 9.59 -3.00 -8.33
C ILE A 145 8.93 -2.37 -9.57
N LEU A 146 7.91 -1.54 -9.34
CA LEU A 146 7.16 -0.80 -10.37
C LEU A 146 7.91 0.46 -10.85
#